data_AF-A0A6H1R643-F1
#
_entry.id   AF-A0A6H1R643-F1
#
_cell.length_a   1.000
_cell.length_b   1.000
_cell.length_c   1.000
_cell.angle_alpha   90.00
_cell.angle_beta   90.00
_cell.angle_gamma   90.00
#
_symmetry.space_group_name_H-M   'P 1'
#
loop_
_entity.id
_entity.type
_entity.pdbx_description
1 polymer ?
#
loop_
_entity_poly.entity_id
_entity_poly.type
_entity_poly.pdbx_seq_one_letter_code
_entity_poly.pdbx_strand_id
1 'polypeptide(L)'
;MAAKKGRSAVAALINGAGFLFAALLVLHIVFVVTGFPAENGLAQSVAQAAEPLALFFPGLVQAPGEVLQVLLDYGLAAVFWVLVGGGLARVFG
;
A
#
# COMPACT_ATOMS: atom_id res chain seq x y z
N MET A 1 -5.57 9.54 37.70
CA MET A 1 -5.65 9.80 36.25
C MET A 1 -5.72 8.45 35.53
N ALA A 2 -6.93 7.95 35.25
CA ALA A 2 -7.12 6.64 34.61
C ALA A 2 -8.07 6.82 33.43
N ALA A 3 -7.55 7.35 32.33
CA ALA A 3 -8.26 7.48 31.08
C ALA A 3 -7.27 7.19 29.93
N LYS A 4 -7.76 6.54 28.86
CA LYS A 4 -7.14 6.51 27.51
C LYS A 4 -6.15 5.38 27.13
N LYS A 5 -6.22 4.15 27.68
CA LYS A 5 -5.31 3.05 27.24
C LYS A 5 -5.87 2.02 26.23
N GLY A 6 -7.20 1.89 26.09
CA GLY A 6 -7.81 0.87 25.21
C GLY A 6 -8.07 1.31 23.76
N ARG A 7 -8.43 2.58 23.52
CA ARG A 7 -8.77 3.10 22.18
C ARG A 7 -7.54 3.30 21.28
N SER A 8 -6.36 3.48 21.89
CA SER A 8 -5.12 3.82 21.20
C SER A 8 -4.43 2.63 20.54
N ALA A 9 -4.63 1.40 21.04
CA ALA A 9 -3.96 0.21 20.49
C ALA A 9 -4.53 -0.19 19.13
N VAL A 10 -5.87 -0.17 18.99
CA VAL A 10 -6.54 -0.48 17.72
C VAL A 10 -6.22 0.56 16.66
N ALA A 11 -6.19 1.85 17.03
CA ALA A 11 -5.78 2.92 16.13
C ALA A 11 -4.32 2.76 15.66
N ALA A 12 -3.41 2.39 16.56
CA ALA A 12 -2.02 2.12 16.21
C ALA A 12 -1.87 0.89 15.29
N LEU A 13 -2.66 -0.17 15.52
CA LEU A 13 -2.66 -1.37 14.68
C LEU A 13 -3.18 -1.07 13.27
N ILE A 14 -4.28 -0.33 13.15
CA ILE A 14 -4.85 0.05 11.85
C ILE A 14 -3.87 0.94 11.07
N ASN A 15 -3.25 1.91 11.75
CA ASN A 15 -2.24 2.77 11.14
C ASN A 15 -1.00 1.97 10.70
N GLY A 16 -0.50 1.08 11.57
CA GLY A 16 0.62 0.21 11.26
C GLY A 16 0.33 -0.70 10.07
N ALA A 17 -0.87 -1.29 10.01
CA ALA A 17 -1.29 -2.12 8.88
C ALA A 17 -1.40 -1.32 7.57
N GLY A 18 -2.04 -0.14 7.60
CA GLY A 18 -2.13 0.72 6.41
C GLY A 18 -0.77 1.18 5.90
N PHE A 19 0.14 1.52 6.82
CA PHE A 19 1.53 1.86 6.46
C PHE A 19 2.27 0.66 5.85
N LEU A 20 2.12 -0.55 6.41
CA LEU A 20 2.71 -1.76 5.87
C LEU A 20 2.19 -2.09 4.47
N PHE A 21 0.88 -1.96 4.24
CA PHE A 21 0.30 -2.18 2.91
C PHE A 21 0.78 -1.15 1.89
N ALA A 22 0.83 0.13 2.26
CA ALA A 22 1.42 1.15 1.41
C ALA A 22 2.88 0.86 1.08
N ALA A 23 3.68 0.43 2.07
CA ALA A 23 5.08 0.07 1.85
C ALA A 23 5.24 -1.11 0.88
N LEU A 24 4.39 -2.14 0.98
CA LEU A 24 4.38 -3.27 0.05
C LEU A 24 4.05 -2.85 -1.39
N LEU A 25 3.04 -1.99 -1.56
CA LEU A 25 2.66 -1.46 -2.88
C LEU A 25 3.81 -0.64 -3.49
N VAL A 26 4.44 0.24 -2.71
CA VAL A 26 5.61 1.02 -3.16
C VAL A 26 6.77 0.09 -3.52
N LEU A 27 7.01 -0.96 -2.73
CA LEU A 27 8.06 -1.93 -3.03
C LEU A 27 7.81 -2.66 -4.35
N HIS A 28 6.56 -3.04 -4.64
CA HIS A 28 6.18 -3.61 -5.93
C HIS A 28 6.49 -2.65 -7.09
N ILE A 29 6.08 -1.37 -6.97
CA ILE A 29 6.37 -0.34 -7.97
C ILE A 29 7.87 -0.22 -8.19
N VAL A 30 8.68 -0.20 -7.13
CA VAL A 30 10.15 -0.13 -7.24
C VAL A 30 10.70 -1.34 -7.99
N PHE A 31 10.22 -2.56 -7.73
CA PHE A 31 10.67 -3.73 -8.47
C PHE A 31 10.35 -3.64 -9.97
N VAL A 32 9.16 -3.16 -10.32
CA VAL A 32 8.79 -2.97 -11.74
C VAL A 32 9.62 -1.85 -12.39
N VAL A 33 9.75 -0.69 -11.73
CA VAL A 33 10.51 0.46 -12.24
C VAL A 33 12.00 0.13 -12.42
N THR A 34 12.57 -0.66 -11.51
CA THR A 34 13.98 -1.08 -11.59
C THR A 34 14.23 -2.20 -12.60
N GLY A 35 13.17 -2.74 -13.22
CA GLY A 35 13.28 -3.88 -14.15
C GLY A 35 13.74 -5.15 -13.45
N PHE A 36 13.43 -5.30 -12.15
CA PHE A 36 13.81 -6.48 -11.39
C PHE A 36 13.14 -7.71 -12.01
N PRO A 37 13.87 -8.79 -12.33
CA PRO A 37 13.29 -9.93 -13.02
C PRO A 37 12.13 -10.50 -12.21
N ALA A 38 10.94 -10.59 -12.81
CA ALA A 38 9.74 -11.14 -12.17
C ALA A 38 9.92 -12.63 -11.78
N GLU A 39 10.91 -13.30 -12.36
CA GLU A 39 11.34 -14.66 -12.03
C GLU A 39 12.02 -14.77 -10.66
N ASN A 40 12.40 -13.64 -10.04
CA ASN A 40 12.83 -13.63 -8.66
C ASN A 40 11.63 -13.89 -7.75
N GLY A 41 11.69 -15.00 -7.00
CA GLY A 41 10.62 -15.39 -6.07
C GLY A 41 10.22 -14.29 -5.07
N LEU A 42 11.12 -13.36 -4.73
CA LEU A 42 10.80 -12.19 -3.90
C LEU A 42 9.88 -11.19 -4.61
N ALA A 43 10.15 -10.85 -5.87
CA ALA A 43 9.33 -9.92 -6.64
C ALA A 43 7.93 -10.50 -6.87
N GLN A 44 7.84 -11.80 -7.17
CA GLN A 44 6.57 -12.51 -7.30
C GLN A 44 5.79 -12.56 -5.98
N SER A 45 6.46 -12.83 -4.85
CA SER A 45 5.81 -12.82 -3.53
C SER A 45 5.21 -11.45 -3.20
N VAL A 46 5.95 -10.38 -3.50
CA VAL A 46 5.48 -9.01 -3.28
C VAL A 46 4.34 -8.65 -4.25
N ALA A 47 4.40 -9.07 -5.51
CA ALA A 47 3.33 -8.86 -6.48
C ALA A 47 2.02 -9.54 -6.05
N GLN A 48 2.09 -10.80 -5.59
CA GLN A 48 0.93 -11.54 -5.09
C GLN A 48 0.32 -10.92 -3.83
N ALA A 49 1.14 -10.28 -2.99
CA ALA A 49 0.63 -9.49 -1.87
C ALA A 49 0.04 -8.16 -2.32
N ALA A 50 0.63 -7.52 -3.34
CA ALA A 50 0.22 -6.22 -3.84
C ALA A 50 -1.11 -6.25 -4.61
N GLU A 51 -1.39 -7.29 -5.40
CA GLU A 51 -2.64 -7.45 -6.16
C GLU A 51 -3.91 -7.25 -5.31
N PRO A 52 -4.13 -8.00 -4.22
CA PRO A 52 -5.31 -7.81 -3.37
C PRO A 52 -5.29 -6.48 -2.62
N LEU A 53 -4.10 -5.94 -2.31
CA LEU A 53 -3.94 -4.66 -1.63
C LEU A 53 -4.20 -3.46 -2.55
N ALA A 54 -4.05 -3.63 -3.85
CA ALA A 54 -4.40 -2.65 -4.85
C ALA A 54 -5.93 -2.54 -5.04
N LEU A 55 -6.71 -3.46 -4.47
CA LEU A 55 -8.17 -3.44 -4.44
C LEU A 55 -8.74 -3.32 -5.87
N PHE A 56 -9.42 -2.22 -6.17
CA PHE A 56 -10.04 -1.92 -7.45
C PHE A 56 -9.29 -0.82 -8.22
N PHE A 57 -8.14 -0.35 -7.72
CA PHE A 57 -7.33 0.67 -8.41
C PHE A 57 -6.69 0.18 -9.71
N PRO A 58 -6.21 -1.08 -9.83
CA PRO A 58 -5.64 -1.58 -11.06
C PRO A 58 -6.62 -1.52 -12.24
N GLY A 59 -6.20 -0.84 -13.31
CA GLY A 59 -6.98 -0.72 -14.53
C GLY A 59 -8.05 0.39 -14.52
N LEU A 60 -8.15 1.21 -13.46
CA LEU A 60 -9.03 2.39 -13.47
C LEU A 60 -8.53 3.48 -14.42
N VAL A 61 -7.22 3.59 -14.56
CA VAL A 61 -6.58 4.60 -15.40
C VAL A 61 -5.72 3.90 -16.44
N GLN A 62 -6.08 4.05 -17.71
CA GLN A 62 -5.27 3.53 -18.80
C GLN A 62 -4.17 4.53 -19.13
N ALA A 63 -2.92 4.11 -18.90
CA ALA A 63 -1.74 4.89 -19.19
C ALA A 63 -0.93 4.31 -20.35
N PRO A 64 -0.27 5.16 -21.15
CA PRO A 64 0.63 4.72 -22.20
C PRO A 64 1.95 4.21 -21.59
N GLY A 65 2.01 2.91 -21.30
CA GLY A 65 3.24 2.19 -20.94
C GLY A 65 3.16 1.47 -19.59
N GLU A 66 3.89 0.36 -19.50
CA GLU A 66 3.87 -0.57 -18.35
C GLU A 66 4.26 0.12 -17.02
N VAL A 67 5.35 0.87 -17.02
CA VAL A 67 5.84 1.58 -15.82
C VAL A 67 4.83 2.61 -15.33
N LEU A 68 4.25 3.38 -16.25
CA LEU A 68 3.30 4.43 -15.90
C LEU A 68 1.97 3.84 -15.42
N GLN A 69 1.54 2.74 -16.04
CA GLN A 69 0.35 2.00 -15.63
C GLN A 69 0.52 1.42 -14.21
N VAL A 70 1.64 0.76 -13.93
CA VAL A 70 1.93 0.25 -12.58
C VAL A 70 2.03 1.39 -11.56
N LEU A 71 2.67 2.50 -11.91
CA LEU A 71 2.76 3.65 -11.02
C LEU A 71 1.38 4.24 -10.68
N LEU A 72 0.44 4.27 -11.64
CA LEU A 72 -0.91 4.76 -11.38
C LEU A 72 -1.73 3.74 -10.59
N ASP A 73 -1.76 2.49 -11.05
CA ASP A 73 -2.56 1.42 -10.44
C ASP A 73 -2.16 1.19 -8.98
N TYR A 74 -0.86 0.99 -8.73
CA TYR A 74 -0.34 0.68 -7.40
C TYR A 74 0.00 1.93 -6.59
N GLY A 75 0.36 3.04 -7.24
CA GLY A 75 0.69 4.29 -6.55
C GLY A 75 -0.56 4.98 -5.99
N LEU A 76 -1.68 4.96 -6.72
CA LEU A 76 -2.96 5.45 -6.19
C LEU A 76 -3.41 4.59 -5.00
N ALA A 77 -3.27 3.26 -5.10
CA ALA A 77 -3.54 2.36 -3.99
C ALA A 77 -2.63 2.65 -2.78
N ALA A 78 -1.35 2.92 -2.99
CA ALA A 78 -0.41 3.24 -1.91
C ALA A 78 -0.83 4.53 -1.19
N VAL A 79 -1.15 5.58 -1.94
CA VAL A 79 -1.65 6.84 -1.37
C VAL A 79 -2.94 6.62 -0.60
N PHE A 80 -3.86 5.81 -1.12
CA PHE A 80 -5.09 5.43 -0.42
C PHE A 80 -4.79 4.79 0.93
N TRP A 81 -3.88 3.81 0.99
CA TRP A 81 -3.51 3.18 2.26
C TRP A 81 -2.80 4.12 3.24
N VAL A 82 -1.97 5.05 2.75
CA VAL A 82 -1.36 6.09 3.60
C VAL A 82 -2.43 7.05 4.14
N LEU A 83 -3.40 7.45 3.33
CA LEU A 83 -4.49 8.33 3.76
C LEU A 83 -5.45 7.63 4.71
N VAL A 84 -5.77 6.36 4.48
CA VAL A 84 -6.59 5.55 5.37
C VAL A 84 -5.82 5.33 6.68
N GLY A 85 -4.60 4.80 6.64
CA GLY A 85 -3.78 4.54 7.84
C GLY A 85 -3.52 5.82 8.65
N GLY A 86 -2.97 6.85 8.00
CA GLY A 86 -2.63 8.13 8.63
C GLY A 86 -3.84 8.99 8.99
N GLY A 87 -4.91 8.96 8.19
CA GLY A 87 -6.16 9.66 8.47
C GLY A 87 -6.91 9.06 9.65
N LEU A 88 -7.00 7.73 9.71
CA LEU A 88 -7.53 7.04 10.90
C LEU A 88 -6.65 7.31 12.13
N ALA A 89 -5.33 7.31 12.00
CA ALA A 89 -4.45 7.65 13.14
C ALA A 89 -4.69 9.05 13.68
N ARG A 90 -4.94 10.03 12.80
CA ARG A 90 -5.22 11.43 13.16
C ARG A 90 -6.61 11.61 13.79
N VAL A 91 -7.60 10.85 13.35
CA VAL A 91 -8.98 10.92 13.88
C VAL A 91 -9.13 10.19 15.21
N PHE A 92 -8.36 9.12 15.43
CA PHE A 92 -8.44 8.29 16.65
C PHE A 92 -7.33 8.55 17.68
N GLY A 93 -6.37 9.44 17.38
CA GLY A 93 -5.28 9.88 18.27
C GLY A 93 -5.72 10.83 19.39
#